data_AF-A0A3A0CRQ1-F1
#
_entry.id   AF-A0A3A0CRQ1-F1
#
_cell.length_a   1.000
_cell.length_b   1.000
_cell.length_c   1.000
_cell.angle_alpha   90.00
_cell.angle_beta   90.00
_cell.angle_gamma   90.00
#
_symmetry.space_group_name_H-M   'P 1'
#
loop_
_entity.id
_entity.type
_entity.pdbx_description
1 polymer ?
#
loop_
_entity_poly.entity_id
_entity_poly.type
_entity_poly.pdbx_seq_one_letter_code
_entity_poly.pdbx_strand_id
1 'polypeptide(L)'
;DNQPTVYIRWGMGVTDSSVTYQGWNIDDVEIWGDVPSACTNVLRGDVNNDGQINGGDVALFTQAYLDENSVTPAQKCAADTVVNDAIDDADVAKLVEWMLAP
;
A
#
# COMPACT_ATOMS: atom_id res chain seq x y z
N ASP A 1 -9.58 3.74 1.47
CA ASP A 1 -10.58 4.77 1.10
C ASP A 1 -9.90 6.08 0.64
N ASN A 2 -8.69 6.02 0.06
CA ASN A 2 -7.92 7.17 -0.44
C ASN A 2 -7.95 8.41 0.47
N GLN A 3 -7.84 8.22 1.78
CA GLN A 3 -7.68 9.29 2.74
C GLN A 3 -6.18 9.44 3.06
N PRO A 4 -5.46 10.35 2.38
CA PRO A 4 -4.02 10.55 2.60
C PRO A 4 -3.71 11.14 3.98
N THR A 5 -4.72 11.48 4.77
CA THR A 5 -4.57 12.07 6.09
C THR A 5 -5.54 11.43 7.06
N VAL A 6 -4.98 10.68 8.02
CA VAL A 6 -5.72 10.08 9.13
C VAL A 6 -5.44 10.89 10.38
N TYR A 7 -6.50 11.26 11.09
CA TYR A 7 -6.39 11.93 12.40
C TYR A 7 -6.70 10.93 13.50
N ILE A 8 -5.77 10.77 14.44
CA ILE A 8 -6.02 10.04 15.68
C ILE A 8 -6.49 11.05 16.73
N ARG A 9 -7.70 10.83 17.28
CA ARG A 9 -8.27 11.68 18.33
C ARG A 9 -8.36 10.90 19.64
N TRP A 10 -7.72 11.44 20.66
CA TRP A 10 -7.91 11.03 22.05
C TRP A 10 -8.93 11.96 22.69
N GLY A 11 -9.87 11.40 23.45
CA GLY A 11 -10.90 12.18 24.13
C GLY A 11 -11.04 11.69 25.56
N MET A 12 -11.00 12.63 26.50
CA MET A 12 -11.44 12.38 27.86
C MET A 12 -12.93 12.70 27.96
N GLY A 13 -13.72 11.78 28.52
CA GLY A 13 -15.18 11.95 28.69
C GLY A 13 -15.54 13.05 29.70
N VAL A 14 -16.84 13.21 29.97
CA VAL A 14 -17.33 14.17 30.97
C VAL A 14 -16.79 13.80 32.35
N THR A 15 -16.05 14.72 32.96
CA THR A 15 -15.52 14.58 34.31
C THR A 15 -16.55 15.08 35.32
N ASP A 16 -16.77 14.34 36.41
CA ASP A 16 -17.49 14.88 37.55
C ASP A 16 -16.54 15.91 38.19
N SER A 17 -16.96 17.17 38.30
CA SER A 17 -16.08 18.33 38.54
C SER A 17 -15.37 18.37 39.91
N SER A 18 -15.27 17.23 40.60
CA SER A 18 -14.81 17.06 41.97
C SER A 18 -13.28 17.04 42.14
N VAL A 19 -12.51 16.78 41.07
CA VAL A 19 -11.04 16.74 41.09
C VAL A 19 -10.42 17.78 40.15
N THR A 20 -9.37 18.48 40.59
CA THR A 20 -8.57 19.42 39.78
C THR A 20 -7.38 18.65 39.17
N TYR A 21 -7.13 18.80 37.86
CA TYR A 21 -6.20 18.01 37.04
C TYR A 21 -6.65 16.56 36.74
N GLN A 22 -7.90 16.40 36.30
CA GLN A 22 -8.37 15.11 35.79
C GLN A 22 -7.75 14.84 34.42
N GLY A 23 -7.32 13.61 34.17
CA GLY A 23 -6.52 13.28 32.99
C GLY A 23 -5.98 11.86 33.03
N TRP A 24 -5.54 11.39 31.87
CA TRP A 24 -4.69 10.22 31.73
C TRP A 24 -3.37 10.69 31.13
N ASN A 25 -2.25 10.23 31.68
CA ASN A 25 -0.97 10.33 30.99
C ASN A 25 -0.98 9.30 29.86
N ILE A 26 -0.82 9.74 28.62
CA ILE A 26 -0.65 8.88 27.46
C ILE A 26 0.81 9.04 27.05
N ASP A 27 1.62 8.06 27.43
CA ASP A 27 3.00 7.92 26.99
C ASP A 27 3.15 6.63 26.17
N ASP A 28 4.29 6.47 25.50
CA ASP A 28 4.69 5.28 24.74
C ASP A 28 3.74 4.87 23.60
N VAL A 29 3.19 5.86 22.87
CA VAL A 29 2.38 5.59 21.66
C VAL A 29 3.27 5.34 20.46
N GLU A 30 3.03 4.21 19.80
CA GLU A 30 3.65 3.88 18.52
C GLU A 30 2.60 3.46 17.50
N ILE A 31 2.79 3.89 16.27
CA ILE A 31 1.93 3.54 15.13
C ILE A 31 2.81 2.73 14.17
N TRP A 32 2.45 1.46 14.00
CA TRP A 32 3.13 0.55 13.09
C TRP A 32 2.29 0.33 11.84
N GLY A 33 2.97 0.18 10.71
CA GLY A 33 2.40 -0.38 9.49
C GLY A 33 3.22 -1.60 9.08
N ASP A 34 2.56 -2.72 8.84
CA ASP A 34 3.22 -3.86 8.21
C ASP A 34 3.38 -3.56 6.73
N VAL A 35 4.63 -3.52 6.24
CA VAL A 35 4.87 -3.70 4.80
C VAL A 35 4.46 -5.14 4.49
N PRO A 36 3.53 -5.37 3.56
CA PRO A 36 3.08 -6.73 3.28
C PRO A 36 4.29 -7.63 2.97
N SER A 37 4.49 -8.68 3.76
CA SER A 37 5.49 -9.73 3.48
C SER A 37 5.34 -10.34 2.09
N ALA A 38 4.18 -10.12 1.47
CA ALA A 38 3.87 -10.38 0.08
C ALA A 38 4.81 -9.72 -0.93
N CYS A 39 5.60 -8.69 -0.58
CA CYS A 39 6.60 -8.13 -1.50
C CYS A 39 7.92 -8.94 -1.54
N THR A 40 8.07 -9.96 -0.71
CA THR A 40 9.27 -10.80 -0.67
C THR A 40 9.18 -11.86 -1.78
N ASN A 41 10.20 -11.96 -2.65
CA ASN A 41 10.27 -12.88 -3.80
C ASN A 41 9.24 -12.64 -4.92
N VAL A 42 8.74 -11.42 -5.07
CA VAL A 42 7.91 -11.06 -6.23
C VAL A 42 8.80 -10.66 -7.40
N LEU A 43 8.57 -11.28 -8.56
CA LEU A 43 9.12 -10.79 -9.83
C LEU A 43 8.34 -9.54 -10.23
N ARG A 44 8.99 -8.38 -10.18
CA ARG A 44 8.37 -7.11 -10.57
C ARG A 44 8.01 -7.17 -12.06
N GLY A 45 6.81 -6.71 -12.40
CA GLY A 45 6.23 -6.79 -13.74
C GLY A 45 5.44 -8.07 -14.04
N ASP A 46 5.66 -9.15 -13.28
CA ASP A 46 4.91 -10.42 -13.39
C ASP A 46 3.73 -10.40 -12.40
N VAL A 47 2.64 -9.76 -12.82
CA VAL A 47 1.47 -9.50 -11.98
C VAL A 47 0.54 -10.71 -11.92
N ASN A 48 0.60 -11.62 -12.90
CA ASN A 48 -0.14 -12.87 -12.84
C ASN A 48 0.62 -14.01 -12.12
N ASN A 49 1.90 -13.79 -11.78
CA ASN A 49 2.82 -14.71 -11.12
C ASN A 49 3.01 -16.02 -11.90
N ASP A 50 3.16 -15.92 -13.22
CA ASP A 50 3.43 -17.05 -14.12
C ASP A 50 4.91 -17.23 -14.48
N GLY A 51 5.78 -16.35 -13.97
CA GLY A 51 7.22 -16.34 -14.16
C GLY A 51 7.68 -15.58 -15.40
N GLN A 52 6.77 -14.90 -16.11
CA GLN A 52 7.08 -14.13 -17.31
C GLN A 52 6.51 -12.71 -17.18
N ILE A 53 7.14 -11.76 -17.88
CA ILE A 53 6.63 -10.38 -17.99
C ILE A 53 6.13 -10.22 -19.42
N ASN A 54 4.83 -10.42 -19.65
CA ASN A 54 4.25 -10.47 -20.99
C ASN A 54 2.79 -9.96 -21.02
N GLY A 55 2.10 -10.12 -22.16
CA GLY A 55 0.73 -9.64 -22.32
C GLY A 55 -0.28 -10.19 -21.29
N GLY A 56 0.02 -11.29 -20.61
CA GLY A 56 -0.76 -11.86 -19.51
C GLY A 56 -0.82 -11.00 -18.26
N ASP A 57 0.16 -10.11 -18.05
CA ASP A 57 0.24 -9.23 -16.89
C ASP A 57 -0.60 -7.97 -17.03
N VAL A 58 -0.85 -7.53 -18.27
CA VAL A 58 -1.45 -6.24 -18.59
C VAL A 58 -2.82 -6.05 -17.93
N ALA A 59 -3.67 -7.08 -17.93
CA ALA A 59 -5.01 -6.99 -17.35
C ALA A 59 -4.98 -6.79 -15.84
N LEU A 60 -4.14 -7.54 -15.13
CA LEU A 60 -3.99 -7.44 -13.67
C LEU A 60 -3.22 -6.18 -13.26
N PHE A 61 -2.23 -5.75 -14.05
CA PHE A 61 -1.57 -4.47 -13.86
C PHE A 61 -2.57 -3.31 -14.01
N THR A 62 -3.40 -3.32 -15.07
CA THR A 62 -4.43 -2.29 -15.29
C THR A 62 -5.43 -2.27 -14.13
N GLN A 63 -5.81 -3.44 -13.63
CA GLN A 63 -6.66 -3.54 -12.46
C GLN A 63 -6.01 -2.92 -11.22
N ALA A 64 -4.73 -3.21 -10.97
CA ALA A 64 -3.98 -2.64 -9.85
C ALA A 64 -3.81 -1.11 -9.96
N TYR A 65 -3.60 -0.58 -11.18
CA TYR A 65 -3.50 0.85 -11.46
C TYR A 65 -4.83 1.60 -11.26
N LEU A 66 -5.96 0.99 -11.62
CA LEU A 66 -7.28 1.63 -11.51
C LEU A 66 -7.88 1.51 -10.11
N ASP A 67 -7.67 0.37 -9.44
CA ASP A 67 -8.09 0.14 -8.06
C ASP A 67 -7.14 -0.86 -7.41
N GLU A 68 -6.14 -0.33 -6.70
CA GLU A 68 -5.16 -1.13 -5.98
C GLU A 68 -5.84 -2.11 -5.00
N ASN A 69 -7.00 -1.79 -4.43
CA ASN A 69 -7.67 -2.65 -3.45
C ASN A 69 -8.35 -3.87 -4.08
N SER A 70 -8.42 -3.91 -5.41
CA SER A 70 -8.99 -5.02 -6.16
C SER A 70 -7.99 -6.13 -6.49
N VAL A 71 -6.71 -5.95 -6.15
CA VAL A 71 -5.65 -6.94 -6.34
C VAL A 71 -5.04 -7.40 -5.01
N THR A 72 -4.39 -8.56 -5.02
CA THR A 72 -3.70 -9.08 -3.83
C THR A 72 -2.46 -8.23 -3.50
N PRO A 73 -1.97 -8.25 -2.24
CA PRO A 73 -0.75 -7.54 -1.88
C PRO A 73 0.48 -7.92 -2.73
N ALA A 74 0.62 -9.20 -3.11
CA ALA A 74 1.73 -9.63 -3.98
C ALA A 74 1.63 -9.01 -5.38
N GLN A 75 0.41 -8.90 -5.91
CA GLN A 75 0.15 -8.26 -7.19
C GLN A 75 0.39 -6.75 -7.15
N LYS A 76 0.06 -6.08 -6.03
CA LYS A 76 0.45 -4.68 -5.82
C LYS A 76 1.96 -4.52 -5.90
N CYS A 77 2.71 -5.38 -5.21
CA CYS A 77 4.17 -5.37 -5.28
C CYS A 77 4.65 -5.66 -6.71
N ALA A 78 4.05 -6.61 -7.43
CA ALA A 78 4.44 -6.90 -8.81
C ALA A 78 4.19 -5.69 -9.74
N ALA A 79 3.10 -4.96 -9.50
CA ALA A 79 2.70 -3.79 -10.28
C ALA A 79 3.48 -2.51 -9.93
N ASP A 80 3.98 -2.34 -8.70
CA ASP A 80 4.95 -1.28 -8.34
C ASP A 80 6.34 -1.70 -8.82
N THR A 81 6.61 -1.40 -10.08
CA THR A 81 7.81 -1.77 -10.83
C THR A 81 9.00 -0.84 -10.57
N VAL A 82 8.76 0.41 -10.15
CA VAL A 82 9.82 1.39 -9.80
C VAL A 82 10.11 1.45 -8.30
N VAL A 83 9.32 0.74 -7.49
CA VAL A 83 9.48 0.55 -6.04
C VAL A 83 9.41 1.89 -5.29
N ASN A 84 8.31 2.61 -5.49
CA ASN A 84 8.04 3.90 -4.85
C ASN A 84 6.74 3.92 -4.02
N ASP A 85 6.15 2.75 -3.75
CA ASP A 85 4.89 2.57 -3.01
C ASP A 85 3.67 3.21 -3.70
N ALA A 86 3.80 3.61 -4.97
CA ALA A 86 2.70 4.05 -5.83
C ALA A 86 2.60 3.09 -7.02
N ILE A 87 1.40 2.93 -7.56
CA ILE A 87 1.19 2.30 -8.87
C ILE A 87 0.74 3.42 -9.79
N ASP A 88 1.68 3.99 -10.55
CA ASP A 88 1.47 5.19 -11.35
C ASP A 88 2.05 5.07 -12.77
N ASP A 89 2.12 6.19 -13.49
CA ASP A 89 2.58 6.21 -14.89
C ASP A 89 4.07 5.84 -15.03
N ALA A 90 4.86 5.99 -13.97
CA ALA A 90 6.25 5.51 -13.96
C ALA A 90 6.29 3.98 -14.05
N ASP A 91 5.32 3.30 -13.44
CA ASP A 91 5.21 1.85 -13.50
C ASP A 91 4.77 1.34 -14.86
N VAL A 92 3.84 2.05 -15.49
CA VAL A 92 3.40 1.75 -16.86
C VAL A 92 4.60 1.79 -17.81
N ALA A 93 5.40 2.86 -17.74
CA ALA A 93 6.58 3.01 -18.59
C ALA A 93 7.59 1.87 -18.38
N LYS A 94 7.80 1.48 -17.12
CA LYS A 94 8.75 0.43 -16.78
C LYS A 94 8.28 -0.97 -17.17
N LEU A 95 6.99 -1.27 -16.97
CA LEU A 95 6.38 -2.52 -17.42
C LEU A 95 6.52 -2.69 -18.94
N VAL A 96 6.22 -1.64 -19.71
CA VAL A 96 6.34 -1.65 -21.17
C VAL A 96 7.80 -1.82 -21.60
N GLU A 97 8.75 -1.17 -20.92
CA GLU A 97 10.18 -1.38 -21.16
C GLU A 97 10.57 -2.86 -21.02
N TRP A 98 10.10 -3.54 -19.99
CA TRP A 98 10.39 -4.96 -19.76
C TRP A 98 9.70 -5.91 -20.75
N MET A 99 8.45 -5.62 -21.15
CA MET A 99 7.75 -6.42 -22.17
C MET A 99 8.37 -6.32 -23.56
N LEU A 100 9.11 -5.25 -23.83
CA LEU A 100 9.80 -5.01 -25.11
C LEU A 100 11.27 -5.44 -25.07
N ALA A 101 11.79 -5.86 -23.90
CA ALA A 101 13.14 -6.38 -23.79
C ALA A 101 13.26 -7.75 -24.49
N PRO A 102 14.38 -8.03 -25.17
CA PRO A 102 14.59 -9.28 -25.92
C PRO A 102 14.82 -10.50 -25.03
#